data_AF-A0A4Q5SIH2-F1
#
_entry.id   AF-A0A4Q5SIH2-F1
#
_cell.length_a   1.000
_cell.length_b   1.000
_cell.length_c   1.000
_cell.angle_alpha   90.00
_cell.angle_beta   90.00
_cell.angle_gamma   90.00
#
_symmetry.space_group_name_H-M   'P 1'
#
loop_
_entity.id
_entity.type
_entity.pdbx_description
1 polymer ?
#
loop_
_entity_poly.entity_id
_entity_poly.type
_entity_poly.pdbx_seq_one_letter_code
_entity_poly.pdbx_strand_id
1 'polypeptide(L)'
;MQTKLSNYLGINGIYVNRDEQSVKYIMQLKGLQLPEDFIKFYQWFDGTEDLDDFAGFFFYPLNELESANSKLRNADNPELNNVILFLDYLINCWWYGVRIVNECKYEILIVASENEYKVITDSLNDFIDLYLNDNNVLYDYSP
;
A
#
# COMPACT_ATOMS: atom_id res chain seq x y z
N MET A 1 0.09 0.67 16.09
CA MET A 1 -0.30 1.08 14.73
C MET A 1 -1.71 1.67 14.68
N GLN A 2 -2.77 0.88 14.83
CA GLN A 2 -4.18 1.30 14.63
C GLN A 2 -4.54 2.63 15.29
N THR A 3 -4.39 2.74 16.62
CA THR A 3 -4.75 3.96 17.37
C THR A 3 -3.97 5.20 16.92
N LYS A 4 -2.69 5.03 16.55
CA LYS A 4 -1.88 6.17 16.06
C LYS A 4 -2.41 6.64 14.72
N LEU A 5 -2.62 5.71 13.78
CA LEU A 5 -3.07 6.02 12.44
C LEU A 5 -4.50 6.59 12.44
N SER A 6 -5.40 6.05 13.28
CA SER A 6 -6.75 6.59 13.42
C SER A 6 -6.77 8.01 13.97
N ASN A 7 -5.91 8.31 14.94
CA ASN A 7 -5.80 9.66 15.49
C ASN A 7 -5.22 10.66 14.47
N TYR A 8 -4.29 10.20 13.63
CA TYR A 8 -3.67 11.03 12.60
C TYR A 8 -4.63 11.34 11.46
N LEU A 9 -5.26 10.31 10.89
CA LEU A 9 -6.17 10.45 9.75
C LEU A 9 -7.54 11.05 10.15
N GLY A 10 -7.96 10.88 11.40
CA GLY A 10 -9.19 11.46 11.91
C GLY A 10 -10.41 11.06 11.08
N ILE A 11 -11.13 12.03 10.53
CA ILE A 11 -12.32 11.79 9.70
C ILE A 11 -11.99 11.33 8.28
N ASN A 12 -10.74 11.48 7.83
CA ASN A 12 -10.35 11.16 6.45
C ASN A 12 -10.12 9.66 6.25
N GLY A 13 -9.90 8.91 7.34
CA GLY A 13 -9.72 7.46 7.28
C GLY A 13 -11.05 6.71 7.24
N ILE A 14 -11.16 5.72 6.36
CA ILE A 14 -12.33 4.85 6.27
C ILE A 14 -12.10 3.66 7.20
N TYR A 15 -12.72 3.68 8.38
CA TYR A 15 -12.60 2.60 9.35
C TYR A 15 -13.75 1.60 9.20
N VAL A 16 -13.41 0.32 9.14
CA VAL A 16 -14.34 -0.80 8.95
C VAL A 16 -14.17 -1.85 10.04
N ASN A 17 -15.09 -2.81 10.09
CA ASN A 17 -14.93 -4.02 10.89
C ASN A 17 -15.27 -5.22 10.00
N ARG A 18 -14.29 -5.64 9.21
CA ARG A 18 -14.39 -6.70 8.21
C ARG A 18 -13.70 -7.95 8.73
N ASP A 19 -14.32 -9.11 8.56
CA ASP A 19 -13.69 -10.37 8.91
C ASP A 19 -12.58 -10.76 7.91
N GLU A 20 -11.67 -11.64 8.36
CA GLU A 20 -10.51 -12.06 7.58
C GLU A 20 -10.90 -12.76 6.27
N GLN A 21 -11.98 -13.55 6.29
CA GLN A 21 -12.42 -14.31 5.12
C GLN A 21 -12.95 -13.38 4.04
N SER A 22 -13.67 -12.32 4.43
CA SER A 22 -14.11 -11.28 3.50
C SER A 22 -12.93 -10.58 2.80
N VAL A 23 -11.86 -10.24 3.54
CA VAL A 23 -10.64 -9.66 2.94
C VAL A 23 -10.01 -10.63 1.95
N LYS A 24 -9.80 -11.88 2.36
CA LYS A 24 -9.20 -12.94 1.53
C LYS A 24 -10.02 -13.21 0.27
N TYR A 25 -11.35 -13.23 0.39
CA TYR A 25 -12.25 -13.44 -0.74
C TYR A 25 -12.14 -12.32 -1.79
N ILE A 26 -12.11 -11.05 -1.37
CA ILE A 26 -11.94 -9.92 -2.28
C ILE A 26 -10.58 -9.99 -2.99
N MET A 27 -9.50 -10.31 -2.27
CA MET A 27 -8.18 -10.50 -2.86
C MET A 27 -8.15 -11.65 -3.87
N GLN A 28 -8.81 -12.77 -3.55
CA GLN A 28 -8.94 -13.91 -4.45
C GLN A 28 -9.68 -13.55 -5.74
N LEU A 29 -10.80 -12.82 -5.67
CA LEU A 29 -11.55 -12.36 -6.85
C LEU A 29 -10.68 -11.49 -7.78
N LYS A 30 -9.71 -10.77 -7.21
CA LYS A 30 -8.79 -9.89 -7.93
C LYS A 30 -7.50 -10.61 -8.37
N GLY A 31 -7.31 -11.88 -8.00
CA GLY A 31 -6.08 -12.62 -8.27
C GLY A 31 -4.86 -12.06 -7.54
N LEU A 32 -5.06 -11.37 -6.41
CA LEU A 32 -4.02 -10.75 -5.60
C LEU A 32 -3.78 -11.52 -4.30
N GLN A 33 -2.61 -11.35 -3.70
CA GLN A 33 -2.24 -11.94 -2.41
C GLN A 33 -1.58 -10.90 -1.52
N LEU A 34 -2.08 -10.71 -0.29
CA LEU A 34 -1.51 -9.80 0.69
C LEU A 34 -0.80 -10.56 1.82
N PRO A 35 0.25 -9.99 2.42
CA PRO A 35 0.80 -10.47 3.69
C PRO A 35 -0.24 -10.45 4.82
N GLU A 36 -0.03 -11.27 5.86
CA GLU A 36 -1.00 -11.42 6.96
C GLU A 36 -1.31 -10.12 7.73
N ASP A 37 -0.31 -9.27 7.93
CA ASP A 37 -0.48 -7.98 8.61
C ASP A 37 -1.21 -6.95 7.75
N PHE A 38 -1.04 -6.99 6.42
CA PHE A 38 -1.88 -6.25 5.48
C PHE A 38 -3.33 -6.76 5.49
N ILE A 39 -3.56 -8.08 5.57
CA ILE A 39 -4.91 -8.62 5.73
C ILE A 39 -5.54 -8.06 7.01
N LYS A 40 -4.82 -8.15 8.14
CA LYS A 40 -5.27 -7.57 9.42
C LYS A 40 -5.51 -6.08 9.29
N PHE A 41 -4.68 -5.37 8.52
CA PHE A 41 -4.86 -3.94 8.25
C PHE A 41 -6.20 -3.65 7.56
N TYR A 42 -6.53 -4.38 6.50
CA TYR A 42 -7.79 -4.23 5.76
C TYR A 42 -9.03 -4.79 6.46
N GLN A 43 -8.87 -5.46 7.60
CA GLN A 43 -10.00 -5.79 8.47
C GLN A 43 -10.53 -4.56 9.21
N TRP A 44 -9.69 -3.55 9.46
CA TRP A 44 -10.06 -2.37 10.25
C TRP A 44 -10.00 -1.05 9.47
N PHE A 45 -9.26 -0.99 8.36
CA PHE A 45 -9.04 0.21 7.57
C PHE A 45 -9.28 -0.07 6.09
N ASP A 46 -10.03 0.78 5.41
CA ASP A 46 -10.43 0.61 4.01
C ASP A 46 -10.07 1.84 3.18
N GLY A 47 -8.91 2.43 3.44
CA GLY A 47 -8.39 3.57 2.69
C GLY A 47 -8.80 4.93 3.25
N THR A 48 -8.67 5.96 2.43
CA THR A 48 -9.01 7.35 2.74
C THR A 48 -10.14 7.87 1.84
N GLU A 49 -10.98 8.79 2.33
CA GLU A 49 -12.12 9.34 1.56
C GLU A 49 -11.68 10.31 0.45
N ASP A 50 -10.73 11.19 0.76
CA ASP A 50 -10.23 12.21 -0.17
C ASP A 50 -9.04 11.68 -0.97
N LEU A 51 -8.93 12.12 -2.23
CA LEU A 51 -7.86 11.75 -3.16
C LEU A 51 -6.46 12.13 -2.69
N ASP A 52 -6.35 12.93 -1.63
CA ASP A 52 -5.11 13.28 -0.96
C ASP A 52 -5.45 13.58 0.52
N ASP A 53 -4.73 12.96 1.46
CA ASP A 53 -4.67 13.49 2.82
C ASP A 53 -3.94 14.86 2.84
N PHE A 54 -3.75 15.45 4.01
CA PHE A 54 -3.04 16.73 4.14
C PHE A 54 -1.61 16.72 3.57
N ALA A 55 -1.02 15.54 3.37
CA ALA A 55 0.34 15.33 2.88
C ALA A 55 0.37 14.78 1.43
N GLY A 56 -0.76 14.64 0.75
CA GLY A 56 -0.82 14.11 -0.62
C GLY A 56 -0.80 12.59 -0.72
N PHE A 57 -1.11 11.87 0.36
CA PHE A 57 -1.18 10.41 0.37
C PHE A 57 -2.63 9.95 0.25
N PHE A 58 -2.87 8.99 -0.64
CA PHE A 58 -4.16 8.33 -0.81
C PHE A 58 -4.00 6.83 -0.56
N PHE A 59 -4.54 6.36 0.56
CA PHE A 59 -4.58 4.92 0.82
C PHE A 59 -5.72 4.30 0.02
N TYR A 60 -5.40 3.33 -0.82
CA TYR A 60 -6.41 2.67 -1.63
C TYR A 60 -7.37 1.85 -0.76
N PRO A 61 -8.69 1.94 -1.00
CA PRO A 61 -9.63 0.98 -0.43
C PRO A 61 -9.33 -0.43 -0.96
N LEU A 62 -9.72 -1.46 -0.20
CA LEU A 62 -9.41 -2.86 -0.54
C LEU A 62 -9.85 -3.25 -1.96
N ASN A 63 -10.98 -2.70 -2.42
CA ASN A 63 -11.52 -2.99 -3.75
C ASN A 63 -10.74 -2.33 -4.90
N GLU A 64 -9.97 -1.29 -4.61
CA GLU A 64 -9.18 -0.53 -5.60
C GLU A 64 -7.74 -0.98 -5.68
N LEU A 65 -7.28 -1.88 -4.79
CA LEU A 65 -5.96 -2.48 -4.92
C LEU A 65 -5.76 -3.09 -6.30
N GLU A 66 -4.60 -2.86 -6.90
CA GLU A 66 -4.23 -3.39 -8.19
C GLU A 66 -2.75 -3.73 -8.22
N SER A 67 -2.34 -4.59 -9.16
CA SER A 67 -0.93 -4.88 -9.34
C SER A 67 -0.22 -3.71 -10.02
N ALA A 68 1.07 -3.51 -9.71
CA ALA A 68 1.88 -2.51 -10.40
C ALA A 68 1.91 -2.74 -11.92
N ASN A 69 1.91 -4.00 -12.36
CA ASN A 69 1.86 -4.34 -13.78
C ASN A 69 0.54 -3.91 -14.45
N SER A 70 -0.60 -4.09 -13.77
CA SER A 70 -1.91 -3.59 -14.25
C SER A 70 -1.89 -2.07 -14.41
N LYS A 71 -1.36 -1.36 -13.41
CA LYS A 71 -1.31 0.11 -13.38
C LYS A 71 -0.43 0.69 -14.47
N LEU A 72 0.80 0.19 -14.56
CA LEU A 72 1.87 0.79 -15.36
C LEU A 72 1.82 0.39 -16.85
N ARG A 73 0.88 -0.48 -17.26
CA ARG A 73 0.60 -0.86 -18.65
C ARG A 73 1.86 -0.94 -19.50
N ASN A 74 2.74 -1.93 -19.22
CA ASN A 74 3.90 -2.40 -20.01
C ASN A 74 5.05 -2.93 -19.13
N ALA A 75 4.81 -3.31 -17.87
CA ALA A 75 5.86 -3.88 -17.04
C ALA A 75 6.17 -5.32 -17.48
N ASP A 76 6.97 -5.46 -18.54
CA ASP A 76 7.79 -6.67 -18.77
C ASP A 76 8.86 -6.83 -17.66
N ASN A 77 8.88 -5.93 -16.67
CA ASN A 77 9.72 -6.00 -15.49
C ASN A 77 9.21 -7.11 -14.54
N PRO A 78 9.94 -8.24 -14.41
CA PRO A 78 9.54 -9.34 -13.56
C PRO A 78 9.45 -8.96 -12.08
N GLU A 79 10.21 -7.93 -11.67
CA GLU A 79 10.30 -7.46 -10.29
C GLU A 79 8.99 -6.79 -9.80
N LEU A 80 8.13 -6.35 -10.72
CA LEU A 80 6.85 -5.69 -10.43
C LEU A 80 5.64 -6.63 -10.54
N ASN A 81 5.81 -7.87 -11.03
CA ASN A 81 4.70 -8.80 -11.26
C ASN A 81 3.93 -9.17 -9.99
N ASN A 82 4.61 -9.16 -8.85
CA ASN A 82 4.02 -9.52 -7.54
C ASN A 82 3.90 -8.30 -6.62
N VAL A 83 3.90 -7.10 -7.18
CA VAL A 83 3.74 -5.85 -6.43
C VAL A 83 2.28 -5.44 -6.45
N ILE A 84 1.68 -5.27 -5.27
CA ILE A 84 0.33 -4.75 -5.10
C ILE A 84 0.42 -3.33 -4.58
N LEU A 85 -0.14 -2.39 -5.34
CA LEU A 85 -0.16 -0.98 -4.95
C LEU A 85 -1.25 -0.78 -3.90
N PHE A 86 -0.89 -0.12 -2.80
CA PHE A 86 -1.81 0.14 -1.68
C PHE A 86 -1.89 1.62 -1.31
N LEU A 87 -1.01 2.46 -1.86
CA LEU A 87 -0.99 3.89 -1.61
C LEU A 87 -0.53 4.65 -2.86
N ASP A 88 -1.16 5.78 -3.14
CA ASP A 88 -0.80 6.76 -4.17
C ASP A 88 -0.27 8.04 -3.51
N TYR A 89 0.77 8.64 -4.09
CA TYR A 89 1.27 9.95 -3.67
C TYR A 89 1.10 10.97 -4.78
N LEU A 90 0.48 12.11 -4.44
CA LEU A 90 0.19 13.24 -5.32
C LEU A 90 -0.44 12.81 -6.65
N ILE A 91 -1.43 11.91 -6.59
CA ILE A 91 -2.25 11.42 -7.70
C ILE A 91 -1.42 11.08 -8.95
N ASN A 92 -0.91 9.85 -9.00
CA ASN A 92 -0.07 9.31 -10.07
C ASN A 92 1.32 9.96 -10.18
N CYS A 93 1.88 10.54 -9.11
CA CYS A 93 3.30 10.89 -9.11
C CYS A 93 4.16 9.64 -8.84
N TRP A 94 3.87 8.91 -7.76
CA TRP A 94 4.38 7.56 -7.53
C TRP A 94 3.45 6.79 -6.60
N TRP A 95 3.66 5.48 -6.52
CA TRP A 95 2.88 4.57 -5.69
C TRP A 95 3.75 3.90 -4.63
N TYR A 96 3.11 3.34 -3.62
CA TYR A 96 3.74 2.40 -2.71
C TYR A 96 3.12 1.04 -2.88
N GLY A 97 3.99 0.06 -3.05
CA GLY A 97 3.63 -1.31 -3.31
C GLY A 97 4.15 -2.25 -2.25
N VAL A 98 3.40 -3.32 -2.00
CA VAL A 98 3.88 -4.47 -1.24
C VAL A 98 4.26 -5.59 -2.21
N ARG A 99 5.47 -6.13 -2.05
CA ARG A 99 6.02 -7.22 -2.83
C ARG A 99 6.22 -8.45 -1.97
N ILE A 100 5.55 -9.55 -2.28
CA ILE A 100 5.80 -10.82 -1.60
C ILE A 100 7.10 -11.42 -2.15
N VAL A 101 8.09 -11.60 -1.27
CA VAL A 101 9.39 -12.21 -1.60
C VAL A 101 9.31 -13.73 -1.42
N ASN A 102 8.65 -14.19 -0.35
CA ASN A 102 8.33 -15.59 -0.07
C ASN A 102 7.22 -15.68 0.98
N GLU A 103 6.86 -16.89 1.41
CA GLU A 103 5.76 -17.15 2.36
C GLU A 103 5.86 -16.39 3.68
N CYS A 104 7.05 -15.96 4.09
CA CYS A 104 7.28 -15.28 5.37
C CYS A 104 7.89 -13.88 5.23
N LYS A 105 8.12 -13.40 4.01
CA LYS A 105 8.80 -12.13 3.78
C LYS A 105 8.13 -11.34 2.67
N TYR A 106 7.92 -10.05 2.94
CA TYR A 106 7.55 -9.07 1.94
C TYR A 106 8.44 -7.84 2.06
N GLU A 107 8.36 -6.98 1.06
CA GLU A 107 9.02 -5.67 1.02
C GLU A 107 7.98 -4.61 0.66
N ILE A 108 8.09 -3.43 1.23
CA ILE A 108 7.35 -2.24 0.83
C ILE A 108 8.31 -1.34 0.06
N LEU A 109 7.87 -0.88 -1.10
CA LEU A 109 8.68 -0.17 -2.05
C LEU A 109 7.94 1.03 -2.64
N ILE A 110 8.68 2.07 -2.97
CA ILE A 110 8.21 3.15 -3.84
C ILE A 110 8.26 2.64 -5.28
N VAL A 111 7.23 2.91 -6.07
CA VAL A 111 7.13 2.64 -7.50
C VAL A 111 6.87 3.97 -8.20
N ALA A 112 7.91 4.58 -8.76
CA ALA A 112 7.77 5.82 -9.56
C ALA A 112 7.45 5.51 -11.03
N SER A 113 8.05 4.44 -11.56
CA SER A 113 7.78 3.96 -12.91
C SER A 113 8.09 2.47 -13.03
N GLU A 114 7.94 1.90 -14.23
CA GLU A 114 8.26 0.49 -14.53
C GLU A 114 9.72 0.11 -14.22
N ASN A 115 10.65 1.07 -14.25
CA ASN A 115 12.07 0.86 -14.06
C ASN A 115 12.64 1.62 -12.85
N GLU A 116 11.81 2.41 -12.17
CA GLU A 116 12.22 3.23 -11.04
C GLU A 116 11.40 2.82 -9.81
N TYR A 117 12.00 1.98 -8.99
CA TYR A 117 11.42 1.51 -7.74
C TYR A 117 12.52 1.31 -6.69
N LYS A 118 12.15 1.44 -5.41
CA LYS A 118 13.09 1.34 -4.30
C LYS A 118 12.42 0.75 -3.06
N VAL A 119 13.04 -0.28 -2.49
CA VAL A 119 12.61 -0.85 -1.21
C VAL A 119 12.90 0.15 -0.10
N ILE A 120 11.89 0.45 0.71
CA ILE A 120 12.00 1.39 1.83
C ILE A 120 11.85 0.72 3.20
N THR A 121 11.17 -0.42 3.28
CA THR A 121 11.05 -1.24 4.49
C THR A 121 10.53 -2.64 4.16
N ASP A 122 10.55 -3.55 5.12
CA ASP A 122 9.95 -4.89 5.08
C ASP A 122 8.84 -5.08 6.15
N SER A 123 8.37 -3.97 6.74
CA SER A 123 7.39 -3.95 7.82
C SER A 123 6.33 -2.86 7.60
N LEU A 124 5.05 -3.26 7.69
CA LEU A 124 3.91 -2.36 7.62
C LEU A 124 3.91 -1.39 8.81
N ASN A 125 4.30 -1.86 10.00
CA ASN A 125 4.41 -0.98 11.17
C ASN A 125 5.47 0.10 10.93
N ASP A 126 6.60 -0.27 10.36
CA ASP A 126 7.69 0.65 10.06
C ASP A 126 7.24 1.64 8.98
N PHE A 127 6.57 1.17 7.93
CA PHE A 127 5.97 2.05 6.93
C PHE A 127 5.00 3.06 7.54
N ILE A 128 4.09 2.62 8.42
CA ILE A 128 3.16 3.51 9.10
C ILE A 128 3.90 4.51 10.00
N ASP A 129 4.94 4.09 10.72
CA ASP A 129 5.75 5.01 11.51
C ASP A 129 6.51 6.00 10.60
N LEU A 130 7.00 5.61 9.43
CA LEU A 130 7.60 6.53 8.44
C LEU A 130 6.57 7.56 7.96
N TYR A 131 5.36 7.10 7.61
CA TYR A 131 4.24 7.94 7.18
C TYR A 131 3.83 8.95 8.25
N LEU A 132 3.62 8.50 9.49
CA LEU A 132 3.21 9.35 10.60
C LEU A 132 4.26 10.41 10.99
N ASN A 133 5.53 10.17 10.65
CA ASN A 133 6.63 11.09 10.95
C ASN A 133 7.07 11.90 9.72
N ASP A 134 6.34 11.83 8.60
CA ASP A 134 6.68 12.53 7.35
C ASP A 134 8.15 12.30 6.95
N ASN A 135 8.58 11.03 6.98
CA ASN A 135 9.99 10.71 6.84
C ASN A 135 10.47 10.89 5.40
N ASN A 136 11.64 11.54 5.23
CA ASN A 136 12.27 11.79 3.93
C ASN A 136 12.41 10.56 3.02
N VAL A 137 12.54 9.35 3.59
CA VAL A 137 12.65 8.11 2.80
C VAL A 137 11.42 7.85 1.92
N LEU A 138 10.26 8.40 2.26
CA LEU A 138 9.03 8.30 1.47
C LEU A 138 9.13 9.07 0.14
N TYR A 139 10.02 10.06 0.07
CA TYR A 139 10.20 10.93 -1.10
C TYR A 139 11.45 10.58 -1.91
N ASP A 140 12.28 9.65 -1.42
CA ASP A 140 13.56 9.30 -2.00
C ASP A 140 13.45 8.06 -2.89
N TYR A 141 12.85 8.22 -4.06
CA TYR A 141 12.74 7.16 -5.08
C TYR A 141 13.97 7.04 -5.98
N SER A 142 15.02 7.84 -5.73
CA SER A 142 16.28 7.72 -6.48
C SER A 142 16.97 6.39 -6.14
N PRO A 143 17.34 5.57 -7.15
CA PRO A 143 18.01 4.29 -6.93
C PRO A 143 19.43 4.43 -6.36
#